data_AF-A0AAN8NRC9-F1
#
_entry.id   AF-A0AAN8NRC9-F1
#
_cell.length_a   1.000
_cell.length_b   1.000
_cell.length_c   1.000
_cell.angle_alpha   90.00
_cell.angle_beta   90.00
_cell.angle_gamma   90.00
#
_symmetry.space_group_name_H-M   'P 1'
#
loop_
_entity.id
_entity.type
_entity.pdbx_description
1 polymer ?
#
loop_
_entity_poly.entity_id
_entity_poly.type
_entity_poly.pdbx_seq_one_letter_code
_entity_poly.pdbx_strand_id
1 'polypeptide(L)'
;MPPSLGPSFPMAPEKPEKSEVQTRWQRSLEDYCQKQMWQPPVWNIISDRRGGRTAWSATVVIGGVPVSARYWYDGDYLGNAKEDAAEVALGLLHKNTPQTTQSV
;
A
#
# COMPACT_ATOMS: atom_id res chain seq x y z
N MET A 1 5.33 52.23 17.89
CA MET A 1 5.00 51.04 18.70
C MET A 1 4.39 49.99 17.77
N PRO A 2 5.15 48.99 17.30
CA PRO A 2 4.58 47.84 16.58
C PRO A 2 4.06 46.77 17.58
N PRO A 3 2.94 46.10 17.29
CA PRO A 3 2.36 45.10 18.18
C PRO A 3 3.10 43.76 18.14
N SER A 4 3.32 43.25 19.34
CA SER A 4 3.53 41.87 19.81
C SER A 4 3.73 40.78 18.75
N LEU A 5 4.97 40.30 18.71
CA LEU A 5 5.38 39.01 18.19
C LEU A 5 4.50 37.89 18.78
N GLY A 6 3.64 37.29 17.96
CA GLY A 6 3.09 35.98 18.25
C GLY A 6 4.22 34.94 18.23
N PRO A 7 4.16 33.89 19.07
CA PRO A 7 5.19 32.86 19.04
C PRO A 7 5.15 32.15 17.69
N SER A 8 6.26 32.24 16.94
CA SER A 8 6.62 31.28 15.91
C SER A 8 6.45 29.89 16.52
N PHE A 9 5.39 29.19 16.12
CA PHE A 9 5.31 27.77 16.36
C PHE A 9 6.58 27.16 15.76
N PRO A 10 7.43 26.50 16.57
CA PRO A 10 8.49 25.70 15.99
C PRO A 10 7.77 24.68 15.11
N MET A 11 8.09 24.70 13.83
CA MET A 11 7.80 23.64 12.88
C MET A 11 8.26 22.35 13.57
N ALA A 12 7.32 21.67 14.22
CA ALA A 12 7.54 20.32 14.66
C ALA A 12 8.11 19.59 13.44
N PRO A 13 9.13 18.73 13.58
CA PRO A 13 9.54 17.92 12.47
C PRO A 13 8.27 17.24 11.97
N GLU A 14 7.87 17.59 10.74
CA GLU A 14 6.86 16.87 10.00
C GLU A 14 7.26 15.42 10.18
N LYS A 15 6.48 14.66 10.97
CA LYS A 15 6.80 13.26 11.27
C LYS A 15 7.13 12.64 9.93
N PRO A 16 8.37 12.19 9.69
CA PRO A 16 8.76 11.79 8.36
C PRO A 16 7.83 10.64 8.00
N GLU A 17 6.91 10.96 7.08
CA GLU A 17 6.84 10.25 5.83
C GLU A 17 7.04 8.74 6.05
N LYS A 18 6.02 8.10 6.62
CA LYS A 18 5.92 6.64 6.72
C LYS A 18 5.68 6.02 5.33
N SER A 19 6.34 6.55 4.30
CA SER A 19 6.29 6.15 2.89
C SER A 19 7.60 5.46 2.44
N GLU A 20 8.67 5.50 3.23
CA GLU A 20 10.01 5.13 2.75
C GLU A 20 10.48 3.70 3.08
N VAL A 21 9.57 2.81 3.46
CA VAL A 21 9.79 1.39 3.21
C VAL A 21 8.80 1.00 2.15
N GLN A 22 9.12 1.31 0.89
CA GLN A 22 8.60 0.51 -0.21
C GLN A 22 8.97 -0.93 0.12
N THR A 23 8.03 -1.67 0.69
CA THR A 23 8.32 -3.00 1.19
C THR A 23 8.68 -3.90 0.02
N ARG A 24 9.51 -4.92 0.29
CA ARG A 24 10.11 -5.79 -0.74
C ARG A 24 9.07 -6.32 -1.74
N TRP A 25 7.88 -6.62 -1.24
CA TRP A 25 6.78 -7.16 -2.02
C TRP A 25 6.04 -6.09 -2.83
N GLN A 26 5.80 -4.89 -2.28
CA GLN A 26 5.20 -3.77 -3.02
C GLN A 26 6.04 -3.43 -4.26
N ARG A 27 7.35 -3.24 -4.07
CA ARG A 27 8.28 -2.93 -5.15
C ARG A 27 8.40 -4.06 -6.17
N SER A 28 8.46 -5.31 -5.70
CA SER A 28 8.50 -6.48 -6.60
C SER A 28 7.23 -6.60 -7.44
N LEU A 29 6.08 -6.22 -6.90
CA LEU A 29 4.79 -6.25 -7.57
C LEU A 29 4.69 -5.14 -8.63
N GLU A 30 5.16 -3.93 -8.31
CA GLU A 30 5.29 -2.84 -9.29
C GLU A 30 6.24 -3.22 -10.44
N ASP A 31 7.42 -3.74 -10.13
CA ASP A 31 8.38 -4.19 -11.15
C ASP A 31 7.80 -5.29 -12.05
N TYR A 32 7.05 -6.23 -11.47
CA TYR A 32 6.36 -7.27 -12.22
C TYR A 32 5.29 -6.70 -13.16
N CYS A 33 4.45 -5.78 -12.67
CA CYS A 33 3.44 -5.13 -13.50
C CYS A 33 4.08 -4.32 -14.63
N GLN A 34 5.17 -3.62 -14.34
CA GLN A 34 5.91 -2.81 -15.31
C GLN A 34 6.55 -3.67 -16.40
N LYS A 35 7.18 -4.80 -16.02
CA LYS A 35 7.77 -5.76 -16.97
C LYS A 35 6.74 -6.40 -17.88
N GLN A 36 5.53 -6.65 -17.37
CA GLN A 36 4.45 -7.29 -18.12
C GLN A 36 3.58 -6.30 -18.91
N MET A 37 3.93 -5.01 -18.91
CA MET A 37 3.11 -3.90 -19.46
C MET A 37 1.67 -3.90 -18.95
N TRP A 38 1.49 -4.33 -17.71
CA TRP A 38 0.19 -4.30 -17.06
C TRP A 38 -0.10 -2.92 -16.47
N GLN A 39 -1.38 -2.68 -16.19
CA GLN A 39 -1.78 -1.47 -15.51
C GLN A 39 -1.05 -1.36 -14.16
N PRO A 40 -0.68 -0.13 -13.74
CA PRO A 40 -0.03 0.08 -12.47
C PRO A 40 -0.90 -0.49 -11.34
N PRO A 41 -0.29 -1.18 -10.36
CA PRO A 41 -1.03 -1.80 -9.28
C PRO A 41 -1.77 -0.72 -8.47
N VAL A 42 -3.09 -0.81 -8.43
CA VAL A 42 -3.92 0.18 -7.73
C VAL A 42 -4.07 -0.26 -6.29
N TRP A 43 -3.56 0.54 -5.36
CA TRP A 43 -3.65 0.27 -3.93
C TRP A 43 -4.83 1.01 -3.31
N ASN A 44 -5.72 0.28 -2.68
CA ASN A 44 -6.84 0.78 -1.91
C ASN A 44 -6.65 0.43 -0.43
N ILE A 45 -6.53 1.45 0.41
CA ILE A 45 -6.32 1.29 1.85
C ILE A 45 -7.61 1.55 2.59
N ILE A 46 -8.00 0.59 3.41
CA ILE A 46 -9.24 0.61 4.17
C ILE A 46 -8.87 0.76 5.65
N SER A 47 -9.47 1.76 6.30
CA SER A 47 -9.33 1.96 7.75
C SER A 47 -10.69 1.80 8.42
N ASP A 48 -10.76 1.00 9.47
CA ASP A 48 -11.97 0.72 10.23
C ASP A 48 -11.77 1.14 11.69
N ARG A 49 -12.60 2.07 12.16
CA ARG A 49 -12.52 2.60 13.53
C ARG A 49 -13.45 1.82 14.45
N ARG A 50 -12.89 0.97 15.30
CA ARG A 50 -13.62 0.22 16.33
C ARG A 50 -13.33 0.79 17.71
N GLY A 51 -14.12 1.79 18.12
CA GLY A 51 -14.21 2.24 19.51
C GLY A 51 -12.89 2.60 20.20
N GLY A 52 -11.90 3.12 19.46
CA GLY A 52 -10.59 3.54 19.99
C GLY A 52 -9.40 2.86 19.32
N ARG A 53 -9.62 1.80 18.54
CA ARG A 53 -8.58 1.20 17.68
C ARG A 53 -8.90 1.42 16.20
N THR A 54 -7.87 1.57 15.40
CA THR A 54 -7.99 1.65 13.94
C THR A 54 -7.43 0.38 13.36
N ALA A 55 -8.25 -0.38 12.65
CA ALA A 55 -7.83 -1.54 11.92
C ALA A 55 -7.55 -1.15 10.46
N TRP A 56 -6.42 -1.60 9.92
CA TRP A 56 -5.97 -1.34 8.56
C TRP A 56 -6.07 -2.60 7.72
N SER A 57 -6.61 -2.44 6.52
CA SER A 57 -6.55 -3.45 5.46
C SER A 57 -6.07 -2.77 4.18
N ALA A 58 -5.41 -3.53 3.32
CA ALA A 58 -4.97 -3.06 2.02
C ALA A 58 -5.51 -3.99 0.93
N THR A 59 -5.91 -3.42 -0.19
CA THR A 59 -6.31 -4.16 -1.38
C THR A 59 -5.52 -3.64 -2.56
N VAL A 60 -4.88 -4.52 -3.31
CA VAL A 60 -4.15 -4.19 -4.53
C VAL A 60 -4.87 -4.76 -5.74
N VAL A 61 -5.09 -3.97 -6.77
CA VAL A 61 -5.71 -4.42 -8.02
C VAL A 61 -4.65 -4.53 -9.09
N ILE A 62 -4.48 -5.74 -9.65
CA ILE A 62 -3.48 -6.03 -10.68
C ILE A 62 -4.15 -6.70 -11.85
N GLY A 63 -3.97 -6.15 -13.06
CA GLY A 63 -4.55 -6.75 -14.27
C GLY A 63 -6.06 -6.94 -14.22
N GLY A 64 -6.78 -6.13 -13.43
CA GLY A 64 -8.23 -6.24 -13.21
C GLY A 64 -8.65 -7.21 -12.10
N VAL A 65 -7.71 -7.88 -11.42
CA VAL A 65 -7.99 -8.77 -10.29
C VAL A 65 -7.71 -8.04 -8.97
N PRO A 66 -8.72 -7.77 -8.14
CA PRO A 66 -8.53 -7.20 -6.81
C PRO A 66 -8.06 -8.27 -5.82
N VAL A 67 -7.00 -7.96 -5.09
CA VAL A 67 -6.40 -8.84 -4.07
C VAL A 67 -6.30 -8.08 -2.76
N SER A 68 -7.06 -8.52 -1.76
CA SER A 68 -7.03 -7.93 -0.42
C SER A 68 -6.06 -8.66 0.52
N ALA A 69 -5.52 -7.93 1.48
CA ALA A 69 -4.87 -8.51 2.66
C ALA A 69 -5.84 -9.49 3.34
N ARG A 70 -5.28 -10.58 3.88
CA ARG A 70 -6.05 -11.65 4.51
C ARG A 70 -6.58 -11.26 5.88
N TYR A 71 -5.85 -10.38 6.55
CA TYR A 71 -6.13 -9.95 7.91
C TYR A 71 -6.22 -8.43 8.02
N TRP A 72 -6.91 -8.01 9.07
CA TRP A 72 -6.96 -6.61 9.49
C TRP A 72 -5.89 -6.37 10.54
N TYR A 73 -5.06 -5.36 10.31
CA TYR A 73 -3.95 -5.02 11.18
C TYR A 73 -4.35 -3.84 12.08
N ASP A 74 -4.50 -4.09 13.38
CA ASP A 74 -4.80 -3.05 14.38
C ASP A 74 -3.63 -2.09 14.57
N GLY A 75 -3.88 -0.82 14.90
CA GLY A 75 -2.84 0.14 15.29
C GLY A 75 -2.23 0.92 14.12
N ASP A 76 -0.91 0.98 14.04
CA ASP A 76 -0.14 1.76 13.04
C ASP A 76 0.49 0.87 11.94
N TYR A 77 0.06 -0.38 11.85
CA TYR A 77 0.67 -1.43 11.01
C TYR A 77 0.09 -1.48 9.58
N LEU A 78 -0.17 -0.31 8.99
CA LEU A 78 -0.58 -0.20 7.59
C LEU A 78 0.44 -0.83 6.62
N GLY A 79 1.74 -0.72 6.93
CA GLY A 79 2.79 -1.33 6.13
C GLY A 79 2.64 -2.84 6.03
N ASN A 80 2.32 -3.50 7.15
CA ASN A 80 2.08 -4.94 7.18
C ASN A 80 0.84 -5.34 6.36
N ALA A 81 -0.22 -4.54 6.41
CA ALA A 81 -1.42 -4.78 5.60
C ALA A 81 -1.11 -4.71 4.10
N LYS A 82 -0.38 -3.68 3.67
CA LYS A 82 0.07 -3.55 2.28
C LYS A 82 0.99 -4.69 1.88
N GLU A 83 1.89 -5.09 2.76
CA GLU A 83 2.85 -6.16 2.49
C GLU A 83 2.17 -7.52 2.29
N ASP A 84 1.19 -7.86 3.13
CA ASP A 84 0.38 -9.09 2.98
C ASP A 84 -0.42 -9.07 1.66
N ALA A 85 -1.09 -7.96 1.35
CA ALA A 85 -1.81 -7.82 0.08
C ALA A 85 -0.86 -7.99 -1.13
N ALA A 86 0.35 -7.44 -1.05
CA ALA A 86 1.36 -7.54 -2.09
C ALA A 86 1.86 -8.98 -2.29
N GLU A 87 2.17 -9.67 -1.19
CA GLU A 87 2.65 -11.05 -1.22
C GLU A 87 1.57 -11.99 -1.79
N VAL A 88 0.32 -11.84 -1.35
CA VAL A 88 -0.80 -12.62 -1.86
C VAL A 88 -1.00 -12.33 -3.34
N ALA A 89 -0.91 -11.07 -3.75
CA ALA A 89 -1.09 -10.71 -5.15
C ALA A 89 0.02 -11.27 -6.02
N LEU A 90 1.29 -11.08 -5.66
CA LEU A 90 2.42 -11.70 -6.36
C LEU A 90 2.31 -13.23 -6.41
N GLY A 91 1.93 -13.86 -5.31
CA GLY A 91 1.67 -15.30 -5.27
C GLY A 91 0.56 -15.71 -6.24
N LEU A 92 -0.53 -14.93 -6.31
CA LEU A 92 -1.59 -15.13 -7.30
C LEU A 92 -1.10 -14.90 -8.72
N LEU A 93 -0.27 -13.88 -8.99
CA LEU A 93 0.30 -13.65 -10.31
C LEU A 93 1.21 -14.80 -10.72
N HIS A 94 2.10 -15.27 -9.86
CA HIS A 94 2.97 -16.41 -10.13
C HIS A 94 2.19 -17.73 -10.30
N LYS A 95 1.04 -17.87 -9.63
CA LYS A 95 0.14 -19.03 -9.80
C LYS A 95 -0.72 -18.92 -11.06
N ASN A 96 -1.18 -17.71 -11.38
CA ASN A 96 -1.97 -17.35 -12.56
C ASN A 96 -1.10 -16.87 -13.73
N THR A 97 0.20 -17.18 -13.75
CA THR A 97 0.95 -17.28 -15.00
C THR A 97 0.79 -18.70 -15.54
N PRO A 98 -0.29 -19.03 -16.25
CA PRO A 98 -0.10 -19.98 -17.31
C PRO A 98 0.83 -19.29 -18.32
N GLN A 99 1.94 -19.92 -18.65
CA GLN A 99 2.59 -19.70 -19.94
C GLN A 99 1.49 -19.92 -21.01
N THR A 100 0.83 -18.87 -21.47
CA THR A 100 -0.19 -18.95 -22.54
C THR A 100 -0.14 -17.61 -23.26
N THR A 101 0.75 -17.45 -24.24
CA THR A 101 0.51 -17.86 -25.63
C THR A 101 -0.73 -17.14 -26.17
N GLN A 102 -0.46 -15.94 -26.71
CA GLN A 102 -0.93 -15.46 -28.01
C GLN A 102 -1.76 -16.49 -28.79
N SER A 103 -3.02 -16.17 -29.09
CA SER A 103 -3.75 -16.59 -30.31
C SER A 103 -5.19 -16.07 -30.26
N VAL A 104 -5.50 -15.04 -31.04
CA VAL A 104 -6.30 -15.11 -32.30
C VAL A 104 -6.12 -13.84 -33.10
#